data_AF-A0A0P1G2H9-F1
#
_entry.id   AF-A0A0P1G2H9-F1
#
_cell.length_a   1.000
_cell.length_b   1.000
_cell.length_c   1.000
_cell.angle_alpha   90.00
_cell.angle_beta   90.00
_cell.angle_gamma   90.00
#
_symmetry.space_group_name_H-M   'P 1'
#
loop_
_entity.id
_entity.type
_entity.pdbx_description
1 polymer ?
#
loop_
_entity_poly.entity_id
_entity_poly.type
_entity_poly.pdbx_seq_one_letter_code
_entity_poly.pdbx_strand_id
1 'polypeptide(L)' 'MMRIVFLACVTAASVALAGCGADGEPVRPSLNAGIGIGPGGVHVGGNVGVRKGPVSIGIGL' A
#
# COMPACT_ATOMS: atom_id res chain seq x y z
N MET A 1 21.07 -34.56 -12.83
CA MET A 1 20.80 -34.36 -11.39
C MET A 1 20.87 -32.87 -10.99
N MET A 2 21.99 -32.17 -11.22
CA MET A 2 22.15 -30.73 -10.88
C MET A 2 21.03 -29.81 -11.39
N ARG A 3 20.56 -30.02 -12.62
CA ARG A 3 19.52 -29.19 -13.27
C ARG A 3 18.13 -29.36 -12.66
N ILE A 4 17.83 -30.55 -12.15
CA ILE A 4 16.56 -30.88 -11.48
C ILE A 4 16.53 -30.25 -10.08
N VAL A 5 17.66 -30.31 -9.36
CA VAL A 5 17.80 -29.70 -8.03
C VAL A 5 17.71 -28.17 -8.10
N PHE A 6 18.31 -27.55 -9.14
CA PHE A 6 18.23 -26.10 -9.35
C PHE A 6 16.80 -25.64 -9.59
N LEU A 7 16.05 -26.33 -10.46
CA LEU A 7 14.64 -26.02 -10.73
C LEU A 7 13.78 -26.17 -9.48
N ALA A 8 13.98 -27.24 -8.70
CA ALA A 8 13.24 -27.46 -7.46
C ALA A 8 13.47 -26.34 -6.42
N CYS A 9 14.71 -25.87 -6.30
CA CYS A 9 15.07 -24.80 -5.38
C CYS A 9 14.44 -23.45 -5.77
N VAL A 10 14.46 -23.12 -7.07
CA VAL A 10 13.83 -21.90 -7.61
C VAL A 10 12.32 -21.91 -7.37
N THR A 11 11.66 -23.05 -7.60
CA THR A 11 10.21 -23.17 -7.34
C THR A 11 9.89 -23.04 -5.85
N ALA A 12 10.67 -23.66 -4.97
CA ALA A 12 10.45 -23.56 -3.52
C ALA A 12 10.63 -22.12 -3.00
N ALA A 13 11.63 -21.39 -3.49
CA ALA A 13 11.86 -20.00 -3.13
C ALA A 13 10.71 -19.07 -3.57
N SER A 14 10.16 -19.28 -4.77
CA SER A 14 9.03 -18.47 -5.27
C SER A 14 7.75 -18.64 -4.46
N VAL A 15 7.44 -19.87 -4.02
CA VAL A 15 6.25 -20.17 -3.21
C VAL A 15 6.37 -19.57 -1.80
N ALA A 16 7.57 -19.63 -1.20
CA ALA A 16 7.82 -19.02 0.10
C ALA A 16 7.67 -17.48 0.08
N LEU A 17 8.03 -16.82 -1.03
CA LEU A 17 7.88 -15.37 -1.20
C LEU A 17 6.41 -14.95 -1.37
N ALA A 18 5.61 -15.73 -2.11
CA ALA A 18 4.21 -15.42 -2.34
C ALA A 18 3.41 -15.42 -1.03
N GLY A 19 3.70 -16.35 -0.11
CA GLY A 19 3.06 -16.42 1.21
C GLY A 19 3.48 -15.33 2.20
N CYS A 20 4.55 -14.57 1.93
CA CYS A 20 5.09 -13.55 2.84
C CYS A 20 4.60 -12.12 2.54
N GLY A 21 3.77 -11.90 1.52
CA GLY A 21 3.28 -10.53 1.25
C GLY A 21 2.37 -10.28 0.06
N ALA A 22 1.96 -11.31 -0.70
CA ALA A 22 1.00 -11.12 -1.80
C ALA A 22 -0.44 -10.90 -1.27
N ASP A 23 -0.79 -11.52 -0.14
CA ASP A 23 -2.03 -11.31 0.61
C ASP A 23 -1.79 -10.32 1.77
N GLY A 24 -1.41 -9.09 1.43
CA GLY A 24 -1.26 -8.06 2.46
C GLY A 24 -2.61 -7.66 3.04
N GLU A 25 -2.71 -7.65 4.37
CA GLU A 25 -3.78 -7.05 5.19
C GLU A 25 -4.46 -5.87 4.48
N PRO A 26 -5.80 -5.76 4.50
CA PRO A 26 -6.54 -4.72 3.80
C PRO A 26 -5.90 -3.36 4.03
N VAL A 27 -5.33 -2.77 2.97
CA VAL A 27 -4.78 -1.41 3.01
C VAL A 27 -5.93 -0.53 3.45
N ARG A 28 -5.77 0.18 4.57
CA ARG A 28 -6.81 1.06 5.09
C ARG A 28 -6.66 2.43 4.43
N PRO A 29 -7.46 2.78 3.41
CA PRO A 29 -7.44 4.12 2.87
C PRO A 29 -7.96 5.10 3.93
N SER A 30 -7.25 6.20 4.13
CA SER A 30 -7.69 7.34 4.93
C SER A 30 -8.04 8.49 3.98
N LEU A 31 -9.27 8.99 4.05
CA LEU A 31 -9.72 10.13 3.27
C LEU A 31 -10.11 11.24 4.24
N ASN A 32 -9.51 12.42 4.07
CA ASN A 32 -9.87 13.63 4.79
C ASN A 32 -10.28 14.68 3.76
N ALA A 33 -11.47 15.24 3.91
CA ALA A 33 -11.93 16.34 3.08
C ALA A 33 -12.47 17.43 4.02
N GLY A 34 -11.97 18.64 3.85
CA GLY A 34 -12.32 19.79 4.67
C GLY A 34 -12.82 20.95 3.80
N ILE A 35 -13.85 21.63 4.29
CA ILE A 35 -14.40 22.84 3.66
C ILE A 35 -14.25 23.96 4.68
N GLY A 36 -13.34 24.90 4.42
CA GLY A 36 -13.14 26.09 5.21
C GLY A 36 -13.98 27.24 4.66
N ILE A 37 -14.79 27.87 5.51
CA ILE A 37 -15.60 29.05 5.17
C ILE A 37 -15.13 30.20 6.05
N GLY A 38 -14.68 31.29 5.43
CA GLY A 38 -14.20 32.47 6.15
C GLY A 38 -14.44 33.77 5.38
N PRO A 39 -14.05 34.92 5.95
CA PRO A 39 -14.28 36.24 5.37
C PRO A 39 -13.63 36.44 3.97
N GLY A 40 -12.66 35.59 3.61
CA GLY A 40 -11.96 35.60 2.33
C GLY A 40 -12.51 34.62 1.27
N GLY A 41 -13.59 33.89 1.56
CA GLY A 41 -14.21 32.93 0.65
C GLY A 41 -14.28 31.50 1.19
N VAL A 42 -14.61 30.56 0.28
CA VAL A 42 -14.73 29.13 0.57
C VAL A 42 -13.51 28.41 -0.01
N HIS A 43 -12.80 27.66 0.83
CA HIS A 43 -11.67 26.84 0.44
C HIS A 43 -12.00 25.38 0.67
N VAL A 44 -11.84 24.56 -0.37
CA VAL A 44 -11.99 23.10 -0.29
C VAL A 44 -10.61 22.50 -0.37
N GLY A 45 -10.22 21.76 0.66
CA GLY A 45 -8.97 21.04 0.74
C GLY A 45 -9.24 19.58 1.06
N GLY A 46 -8.38 18.67 0.60
CA GLY A 46 -8.56 17.26 0.87
C GLY A 46 -7.26 16.50 0.77
N ASN A 47 -7.11 15.48 1.61
CA ASN A 47 -5.98 14.57 1.60
C ASN A 47 -6.48 13.13 1.48
N VAL A 48 -5.82 12.36 0.63
CA VAL A 48 -5.99 10.91 0.51
C VAL A 48 -4.70 10.26 0.93
N GLY A 49 -4.80 9.24 1.78
CA GLY A 49 -3.66 8.48 2.27
C GLY A 49 -3.93 6.99 2.26
N VAL A 50 -2.88 6.20 2.09
CA VAL A 50 -2.90 4.75 2.23
C VAL A 50 -1.89 4.35 3.29
N ARG A 51 -2.32 3.47 4.21
CA ARG A 51 -1.44 2.89 5.23
C ARG A 51 -1.37 1.38 5.06
N LYS A 52 -0.14 0.86 4.99
CA LYS A 52 0.15 -0.58 4.97
C LYS A 52 1.28 -0.87 5.97
N GLY A 53 0.92 -1.36 7.16
CA GLY A 53 1.87 -1.55 8.25
C GLY A 53 2.60 -0.25 8.63
N PRO A 54 3.94 -0.23 8.72
CA PRO A 54 4.70 0.99 9.05
C PRO A 54 4.80 2.00 7.90
N VAL A 55 4.41 1.62 6.67
CA VAL A 55 4.53 2.49 5.49
C VAL A 55 3.24 3.28 5.28
N SER A 56 3.36 4.59 5.10
CA SER A 56 2.25 5.52 4.88
C SER A 56 2.56 6.44 3.71
N ILE A 57 1.65 6.56 2.75
CA ILE A 57 1.78 7.46 1.61
C ILE A 57 0.52 8.33 1.58
N GLY A 58 0.69 9.65 1.54
CA GLY A 58 -0.40 10.62 1.49
C GLY A 58 -0.18 11.67 0.41
N ILE A 59 -1.25 12.04 -0.27
CA ILE A 59 -1.30 13.10 -1.28
C ILE A 59 -2.43 14.06 -0.88
N GLY A 60 -2.17 15.36 -0.88
CA GLY A 60 -3.15 16.40 -0.55
C GLY A 60 -3.16 17.54 -1.56
N LEU A 61 -4.32 18.20 -1.66
CA LEU A 61 -4.55 19.46 -2.39
C LEU A 61 -4.59 20.64 -1.43
#